data_AF-A0A7K2J600-F1
#
_entry.id   AF-A0A7K2J600-F1
#
_cell.length_a   1.000
_cell.length_b   1.000
_cell.length_c   1.000
_cell.angle_alpha   90.00
_cell.angle_beta   90.00
_cell.angle_gamma   90.00
#
_symmetry.space_group_name_H-M   'P 1'
#
loop_
_entity.id
_entity.type
_entity.pdbx_description
1 polymer ?
#
loop_
_entity_poly.entity_id
_entity_poly.type
_entity_poly.pdbx_seq_one_letter_code
_entity_poly.pdbx_strand_id
1 'polypeptide(L)'
;WGAEGPDSFDCSGLTSQAWAAAGRPVPRTSQEQWKQLPKVPVSSLRPGDLVVYFPKATHVTLYIGDGLVVQAPRPGAKVKVSPLASNPLLGAVRPDPGGVPLSSYTRPALPEGARDGADTGYSADGAPEEAPE
;
A
#
# COMPACT_ATOMS: atom_id res chain seq x y z
N TRP A 1 -9.91 -8.42 3.52
CA TRP A 1 -9.82 -7.36 4.54
C TRP A 1 -9.69 -8.03 5.91
N GLY A 2 -9.06 -7.39 6.89
CA GLY A 2 -9.10 -7.80 8.30
C GLY A 2 -7.91 -8.58 8.88
N ALA A 3 -6.74 -8.63 8.22
CA ALA A 3 -5.56 -9.29 8.80
C ALA A 3 -4.49 -8.26 9.20
N GLU A 4 -4.04 -8.28 10.47
CA GLU A 4 -3.13 -7.27 11.08
C GLU A 4 -1.82 -7.85 11.63
N GLY A 5 -1.46 -9.05 11.18
CA GLY A 5 -0.22 -9.71 11.55
C GLY A 5 -0.21 -10.27 12.98
N PRO A 6 0.86 -11.00 13.34
CA PRO A 6 2.09 -11.19 12.56
C PRO A 6 1.97 -12.23 11.41
N ASP A 7 0.94 -13.06 11.40
CA ASP A 7 0.83 -14.20 10.46
C ASP A 7 0.09 -13.90 9.15
N SER A 8 -0.63 -12.77 9.04
CA SER A 8 -1.35 -12.36 7.83
C SER A 8 -1.63 -10.85 7.81
N PHE A 9 -1.37 -10.18 6.70
CA PHE A 9 -1.73 -8.76 6.50
C PHE A 9 -2.72 -8.62 5.34
N ASP A 10 -3.70 -7.73 5.48
CA ASP A 10 -4.40 -7.16 4.33
C ASP A 10 -3.69 -5.89 3.83
N CYS A 11 -4.05 -5.43 2.62
CA CYS A 11 -3.34 -4.33 1.96
C CYS A 11 -3.30 -3.04 2.80
N SER A 12 -4.41 -2.68 3.43
CA SER A 12 -4.49 -1.51 4.31
C SER A 12 -3.92 -1.75 5.72
N GLY A 13 -3.89 -3.00 6.20
CA GLY A 13 -3.26 -3.39 7.45
C GLY A 13 -1.73 -3.33 7.36
N LEU A 14 -1.17 -3.68 6.21
CA LEU A 14 0.26 -3.47 5.94
C LEU A 14 0.62 -1.99 5.99
N THR A 15 -0.16 -1.12 5.33
CA THR A 15 0.14 0.31 5.29
C THR A 15 -0.11 0.99 6.63
N SER A 16 -1.17 0.60 7.35
CA SER A 16 -1.46 1.12 8.69
C SER A 16 -0.37 0.74 9.69
N GLN A 17 0.08 -0.52 9.69
CA GLN A 17 1.14 -0.98 10.58
C GLN A 17 2.50 -0.38 10.24
N ALA A 18 2.84 -0.23 8.95
CA ALA A 18 4.08 0.43 8.54
C ALA A 18 4.15 1.89 9.05
N TRP A 19 3.04 2.62 8.95
CA TRP A 19 2.95 4.01 9.40
C TRP A 19 2.80 4.16 10.92
N ALA A 20 2.16 3.19 11.59
CA ALA A 20 2.16 3.10 13.04
C ALA A 20 3.57 2.88 13.60
N ALA A 21 4.36 1.99 13.00
CA ALA A 21 5.76 1.79 13.35
C ALA A 21 6.63 3.05 13.09
N ALA A 22 6.26 3.87 12.11
CA ALA A 22 6.87 5.17 11.85
C ALA A 22 6.37 6.29 12.80
N GLY A 23 5.54 5.96 13.79
CA GLY A 23 5.02 6.91 14.79
C GLY A 23 3.91 7.83 14.29
N ARG A 24 3.35 7.58 13.10
CA ARG A 24 2.29 8.41 12.49
C ARG A 24 1.18 7.51 11.96
N PRO A 25 0.24 7.07 12.81
CA PRO A 25 -0.81 6.15 12.41
C PRO A 25 -1.67 6.74 11.28
N VAL A 26 -2.06 5.89 10.34
CA VAL A 26 -3.02 6.21 9.26
C VAL A 26 -4.30 5.40 9.46
N PRO A 27 -5.43 5.79 8.83
CA PRO A 27 -6.67 5.05 8.94
C PRO A 27 -6.53 3.57 8.54
N ARG A 28 -7.36 2.70 9.11
CA ARG A 28 -7.25 1.24 8.97
C ARG A 28 -7.63 0.72 7.59
N THR A 29 -8.51 1.43 6.87
CA THR A 29 -9.04 1.02 5.58
C THR A 29 -8.47 1.87 4.44
N SER A 30 -8.30 1.30 3.24
CA SER A 30 -7.78 2.06 2.09
C SER A 30 -8.74 3.15 1.62
N GLN A 31 -10.05 2.98 1.82
CA GLN A 31 -11.05 4.01 1.55
C GLN A 31 -10.88 5.21 2.47
N GLU A 32 -10.66 4.98 3.77
CA GLU A 32 -10.40 6.07 4.71
C GLU A 32 -9.04 6.72 4.48
N GLN A 33 -8.00 5.94 4.18
CA GLN A 33 -6.69 6.47 3.79
C GLN A 33 -6.84 7.40 2.57
N TRP A 34 -7.58 6.98 1.54
CA TRP A 34 -7.87 7.81 0.36
C TRP A 34 -8.68 9.06 0.69
N LYS A 35 -9.67 8.95 1.59
CA LYS A 35 -10.57 10.04 1.95
C LYS A 35 -9.89 11.09 2.83
N GLN A 36 -9.12 10.66 3.82
CA GLN A 36 -8.62 11.51 4.91
C GLN A 36 -7.21 12.03 4.67
N LEU A 37 -6.37 11.31 3.93
CA LEU A 37 -4.97 11.71 3.74
C LEU A 37 -4.81 12.72 2.57
N PRO A 38 -3.83 13.63 2.66
CA PRO A 38 -3.52 14.59 1.59
C PRO A 38 -3.20 13.88 0.28
N LYS A 39 -3.88 14.28 -0.79
CA LYS A 39 -3.63 13.75 -2.14
C LYS A 39 -2.41 14.41 -2.74
N VAL A 40 -1.60 13.62 -3.45
CA VAL A 40 -0.41 14.10 -4.17
C VAL A 40 -0.42 13.62 -5.62
N PRO A 41 0.16 14.37 -6.56
CA PRO A 41 0.37 13.90 -7.92
C PRO A 41 1.24 12.63 -7.91
N VAL A 42 0.88 11.64 -8.73
CA VAL A 42 1.67 10.40 -8.89
C VAL A 42 3.10 10.71 -9.36
N SER A 43 3.28 11.77 -10.15
CA SER A 43 4.60 12.27 -10.57
C SER A 43 5.45 12.86 -9.44
N SER A 44 4.87 13.13 -8.27
CA SER A 44 5.53 13.70 -7.09
C SER A 44 5.70 12.68 -5.97
N LEU A 45 5.57 11.39 -6.27
CA LEU A 45 5.71 10.31 -5.32
C LEU A 45 7.10 10.27 -4.70
N ARG A 46 7.14 10.06 -3.38
CA ARG A 46 8.36 9.79 -2.61
C ARG A 46 8.20 8.54 -1.76
N PRO A 47 9.28 7.81 -1.45
CA PRO A 47 9.23 6.66 -0.57
C PRO A 47 8.44 6.99 0.72
N GLY A 48 7.48 6.13 1.07
CA GLY A 48 6.54 6.36 2.17
C GLY A 48 5.13 6.77 1.73
N ASP A 49 4.96 7.36 0.54
CA ASP A 49 3.64 7.68 0.01
C ASP A 49 2.81 6.40 -0.22
N LEU A 50 1.49 6.51 -0.07
CA LEU A 50 0.56 5.41 -0.30
C LEU A 50 -0.06 5.55 -1.68
N VAL A 51 0.00 4.48 -2.47
CA VAL A 51 -0.59 4.42 -3.81
C VAL A 51 -1.89 3.63 -3.73
N VAL A 52 -2.97 4.27 -4.17
CA VAL A 52 -4.34 3.71 -4.10
C VAL A 52 -4.76 3.30 -5.52
N TYR A 53 -5.35 2.12 -5.63
CA TYR A 53 -5.81 1.54 -6.89
C TYR A 53 -7.33 1.36 -6.90
N PHE A 54 -7.86 1.29 -8.12
CA PHE A 54 -9.26 1.09 -8.48
C PHE A 54 -10.21 2.23 -8.06
N PRO A 55 -11.30 2.50 -8.80
CA PRO A 55 -12.20 3.63 -8.53
C PRO A 55 -12.79 3.66 -7.11
N LYS A 56 -12.98 2.50 -6.49
CA LYS A 56 -13.53 2.36 -5.13
C LYS A 56 -12.47 2.34 -4.02
N ALA A 57 -11.21 2.66 -4.34
CA ALA A 57 -10.08 2.61 -3.40
C ALA A 57 -9.97 1.25 -2.68
N THR A 58 -10.13 0.15 -3.42
CA THR A 58 -10.19 -1.22 -2.86
C THR A 58 -8.81 -1.83 -2.60
N HIS A 59 -7.74 -1.15 -3.01
CA HIS A 59 -6.38 -1.62 -2.79
C HIS A 59 -5.44 -0.45 -2.54
N VAL A 60 -4.51 -0.63 -1.60
CA VAL A 60 -3.49 0.36 -1.25
C VAL A 60 -2.13 -0.31 -1.07
N THR A 61 -1.08 0.40 -1.46
CA THR A 61 0.30 -0.09 -1.42
C THR A 61 1.23 1.00 -0.93
N LEU A 62 2.41 0.62 -0.45
CA LEU A 62 3.43 1.56 0.03
C LEU A 62 4.47 1.79 -1.07
N TYR A 63 4.68 3.03 -1.49
CA TYR A 63 5.72 3.36 -2.46
C TYR A 63 7.10 3.30 -1.83
N ILE A 64 8.04 2.65 -2.51
CA ILE A 64 9.41 2.40 -2.04
C ILE A 64 10.48 2.87 -3.05
N GLY A 65 10.14 3.85 -3.88
CA GLY A 65 11.07 4.43 -4.86
C GLY A 65 11.21 3.63 -6.16
N ASP A 66 11.83 4.26 -7.16
CA ASP A 66 12.11 3.72 -8.50
C ASP A 66 10.92 3.03 -9.19
N GLY A 67 9.72 3.60 -9.01
CA GLY A 67 8.50 3.03 -9.62
C GLY A 67 8.04 1.72 -8.99
N LEU A 68 8.48 1.39 -7.77
CA LEU A 68 8.10 0.17 -7.06
C LEU A 68 7.22 0.43 -5.84
N VAL A 69 6.35 -0.52 -5.56
CA VAL A 69 5.48 -0.54 -4.40
C VAL A 69 5.59 -1.87 -3.65
N VAL A 70 5.44 -1.81 -2.33
CA VAL A 70 5.26 -2.98 -1.47
C VAL A 70 3.77 -3.18 -1.26
N GLN A 71 3.30 -4.42 -1.45
CA GLN A 71 1.89 -4.76 -1.33
C GLN A 71 1.65 -6.12 -0.68
N ALA A 72 0.50 -6.23 -0.01
CA ALA A 72 -0.11 -7.50 0.39
C ALA A 72 -1.36 -7.70 -0.48
N PRO A 73 -1.31 -8.51 -1.56
CA PRO A 73 -2.40 -8.58 -2.54
C PRO A 73 -3.68 -9.25 -2.02
N ARG A 74 -3.60 -10.02 -0.92
CA ARG A 74 -4.74 -10.65 -0.26
C ARG A 74 -4.38 -10.97 1.21
N PRO A 75 -5.36 -11.06 2.13
CA PRO A 75 -5.13 -11.58 3.47
C PRO A 75 -4.39 -12.92 3.41
N GLY A 76 -3.27 -13.04 4.11
CA GLY A 76 -2.43 -14.24 4.13
C GLY A 76 -1.53 -14.45 2.90
N ALA A 77 -1.52 -13.54 1.92
CA ALA A 77 -0.47 -13.55 0.90
C ALA A 77 0.83 -12.96 1.44
N LYS A 78 1.95 -13.49 0.93
CA LYS A 78 3.28 -12.92 1.15
C LYS A 78 3.31 -11.47 0.67
N VAL A 79 3.87 -10.61 1.50
CA VAL A 79 4.24 -9.26 1.11
C VAL A 79 5.22 -9.34 -0.05
N LYS A 80 4.93 -8.63 -1.14
CA LYS A 80 5.76 -8.63 -2.34
C LYS A 80 5.96 -7.22 -2.88
N VAL A 81 6.99 -7.08 -3.71
CA VAL A 81 7.33 -5.86 -4.42
C VAL A 81 6.86 -5.97 -5.85
N SER A 82 6.08 -4.99 -6.29
CA SER A 82 5.54 -4.92 -7.64
C SER A 82 5.83 -3.56 -8.28
N PRO A 83 5.82 -3.49 -9.63
CA PRO A 83 5.76 -2.22 -10.33
C PRO A 83 4.53 -1.42 -9.92
N LEU A 84 4.68 -0.10 -9.77
CA LEU A 84 3.59 0.82 -9.45
C LEU A 84 2.46 0.77 -10.49
N ALA A 85 2.78 0.54 -11.76
CA ALA A 85 1.81 0.49 -12.85
C ALA A 85 1.14 -0.88 -13.03
N SER A 86 1.25 -1.80 -12.05
CA SER A 86 0.71 -3.16 -12.19
C SER A 86 -0.81 -3.25 -12.09
N ASN A 87 -1.47 -2.22 -11.53
CA ASN A 87 -2.92 -2.15 -11.37
C ASN A 87 -3.44 -0.76 -11.78
N PRO A 88 -4.74 -0.62 -12.12
CA PRO A 88 -5.35 0.68 -12.44
C PRO A 88 -5.22 1.67 -11.27
N LEU A 89 -4.44 2.73 -11.48
CA LEU A 89 -4.19 3.76 -10.48
C LEU A 89 -5.44 4.62 -10.27
N LEU A 90 -5.83 4.79 -9.00
CA LEU A 90 -6.78 5.84 -8.60
C LEU A 90 -6.02 7.13 -8.26
N GLY A 91 -4.91 7.01 -7.54
CA GLY A 91 -4.07 8.15 -7.16
C GLY A 91 -3.09 7.82 -6.05
N ALA A 92 -2.54 8.86 -5.44
CA ALA A 92 -1.60 8.73 -4.33
C ALA A 92 -1.96 9.69 -3.19
N VAL A 93 -1.67 9.26 -1.97
CA VAL A 93 -1.80 10.06 -0.75
C VAL A 93 -0.50 10.07 0.04
N ARG A 94 -0.24 11.19 0.72
CA ARG A 94 0.96 11.42 1.52
C ARG A 94 0.58 11.52 2.98
N PRO A 95 0.89 10.50 3.80
CA PRO A 95 0.59 10.54 5.22
C PRO A 95 1.33 11.66 5.94
N ASP A 96 2.52 12.08 5.49
CA ASP A 96 3.40 13.07 6.14
C ASP A 96 3.65 14.35 5.30
N PRO A 97 2.62 15.17 5.01
CA PRO A 97 2.80 16.32 4.11
C PRO A 97 3.88 17.32 4.56
N GLY A 98 4.10 17.47 5.88
CA GLY A 98 5.16 18.32 6.45
C GLY A 98 6.50 17.61 6.68
N GLY A 99 6.59 16.30 6.41
CA GLY A 99 7.84 15.55 6.48
C GLY A 99 8.79 16.00 5.38
N VAL A 100 10.06 16.22 5.72
CA VAL A 100 11.10 16.47 4.71
C VAL A 100 11.34 15.15 3.98
N PRO A 101 11.27 15.11 2.63
CA PRO A 101 11.67 13.91 1.90
C PRO A 101 13.07 13.49 2.33
N LEU A 102 13.34 12.18 2.41
CA LEU A 102 14.70 11.71 2.62
C LEU A 102 15.61 12.29 1.53
N SER A 103 16.70 12.95 1.95
CA SER A 103 17.70 13.54 1.03
C SER A 103 18.37 12.47 0.16
N SER A 104 18.40 11.23 0.64
CA SER A 104 18.73 10.02 -0.10
C SER A 104 17.94 8.84 0.47
N TYR A 105 17.31 8.05 -0.39
CA TYR A 105 16.69 6.78 0.00
C TYR A 105 17.41 5.63 -0.69
N THR A 106 18.17 4.86 0.08
CA THR A 106 18.69 3.57 -0.37
C THR A 106 17.66 2.52 0.01
N ARG A 107 17.03 1.93 -1.00
CA ARG A 107 16.10 0.83 -0.76
C ARG A 107 16.83 -0.31 -0.05
N PRO A 108 16.26 -0.91 1.01
CA PRO A 108 16.80 -2.13 1.58
C PRO A 108 16.87 -3.24 0.51
N ALA A 109 17.89 -4.09 0.60
CA ALA A 109 18.01 -5.25 -0.26
C ALA A 109 16.74 -6.10 -0.15
N LEU A 110 16.11 -6.37 -1.29
CA LEU A 110 14.91 -7.19 -1.32
C LEU A 110 15.30 -8.64 -1.00
N PRO A 111 14.57 -9.34 -0.12
CA PRO A 111 14.82 -10.76 0.11
C PRO A 111 14.61 -11.55 -1.18
N GLU A 112 15.28 -12.70 -1.29
CA GLU A 112 15.13 -13.58 -2.44
C GLU A 112 13.64 -13.97 -2.61
N GLY A 113 13.14 -13.85 -3.85
CA GLY A 113 11.74 -14.09 -4.19
C GLY A 113 10.74 -13.01 -3.75
N ALA A 114 11.19 -11.85 -3.27
CA ALA A 114 10.30 -10.73 -2.92
C ALA A 114 9.46 -10.19 -4.10
N ARG A 115 9.82 -10.54 -5.34
CA ARG A 115 9.10 -10.15 -6.56
C ARG A 115 8.28 -11.30 -7.15
N ASP A 116 8.40 -12.51 -6.60
CA ASP A 116 7.71 -13.68 -7.13
C ASP A 116 6.20 -13.63 -6.85
N GLY A 117 5.42 -14.22 -7.76
CA GLY A 117 3.96 -14.30 -7.70
C GLY A 117 3.25 -13.29 -8.62
N ALA A 118 1.96 -13.51 -8.90
CA ALA A 118 1.17 -12.66 -9.78
C ALA A 118 0.99 -11.24 -9.18
N ASP A 119 1.03 -10.21 -10.03
CA ASP A 119 0.80 -8.81 -9.65
C ASP A 119 -0.68 -8.42 -9.63
N THR A 120 -1.53 -9.29 -10.16
CA THR A 120 -2.98 -9.09 -10.26
C THR A 120 -3.62 -9.15 -8.88
N GLY A 121 -4.00 -7.99 -8.34
CA GLY A 121 -5.06 -7.89 -7.35
C GLY A 121 -6.42 -8.17 -8.00
N TYR A 122 -7.43 -8.50 -7.19
CA TYR A 122 -8.77 -8.89 -7.65
C TYR A 122 -9.32 -7.91 -8.71
N SER A 123 -9.47 -8.37 -9.96
CA SER A 123 -10.23 -7.66 -10.98
C SER A 123 -11.69 -7.72 -10.59
N ALA A 124 -12.27 -6.57 -10.20
CA ALA A 124 -13.69 -6.15 -10.17
C ALA A 124 -14.84 -7.10 -9.75
N ASP A 125 -14.70 -8.42 -9.69
CA ASP A 125 -15.81 -9.39 -9.76
C ASP A 125 -15.84 -10.38 -8.56
N GLY A 126 -15.42 -9.94 -7.38
CA GLY A 126 -15.40 -10.81 -6.20
C GLY A 126 -14.55 -10.30 -5.08
N ALA A 127 -14.93 -9.12 -4.59
CA ALA A 127 -14.74 -8.89 -3.16
C ALA A 127 -15.44 -10.05 -2.42
N PRO A 128 -14.76 -10.85 -1.58
CA PRO A 128 -15.47 -11.71 -0.65
C PRO A 128 -16.30 -10.81 0.27
N GLU A 129 -17.54 -11.22 0.48
CA GLU A 129 -18.50 -10.61 1.38
C GLU A 129 -17.85 -10.40 2.77
N GLU A 130 -18.14 -9.25 3.38
CA GLU A 130 -17.56 -8.84 4.65
C GLU A 130 -17.67 -9.96 5.71
N ALA A 131 -16.57 -10.28 6.37
CA ALA A 131 -16.62 -11.15 7.54
C ALA A 131 -17.31 -10.36 8.68
N PRO A 132 -18.32 -10.94 9.36
CA PRO A 132 -19.01 -10.27 10.45
C PRO A 132 -18.11 -10.09 11.68
N GLU A 133 -18.46 -9.09 12.48
CA GLU A 133 -17.81 -8.57 13.71
C GLU A 133 -17.28 -9.60 14.70
#